data_AF-A0A6G4ZY77-F1
#
_entry.id   AF-A0A6G4ZY77-F1
#
_cell.length_a   1.000
_cell.length_b   1.000
_cell.length_c   1.000
_cell.angle_alpha   90.00
_cell.angle_beta   90.00
_cell.angle_gamma   90.00
#
_symmetry.space_group_name_H-M   'P 1'
#
loop_
_entity.id
_entity.type
_entity.pdbx_description
1 polymer ?
#
loop_
_entity_poly.entity_id
_entity_poly.type
_entity_poly.pdbx_seq_one_letter_code
_entity_poly.pdbx_strand_id
1 'polypeptide(L)'
;MVRTTCVMRHVEETLDRCPGRSPACPTYPDPHHVGRLCVEKYGLEWHLVDKCVTEQGKLLMLDMGKQTWSITGSVNSVPLIRVQGEMSHVIQVEAQTDLLSLICARLQNRPPACQGRRNATQGALTSNDTETTEAPSRTTSAAAPSAGY
;
A
#
# COMPACT_ATOMS: atom_id res chain seq x y z
N MET A 1 -15.19 10.76 0.94
CA MET A 1 -14.40 10.13 2.03
C MET A 1 -15.29 9.75 3.22
N VAL A 2 -16.05 10.67 3.83
CA VAL A 2 -16.96 10.40 4.97
C VAL A 2 -17.82 9.15 4.79
N ARG A 3 -18.47 9.03 3.64
CA ARG A 3 -19.39 7.93 3.33
C ARG A 3 -18.70 6.58 3.33
N THR A 4 -17.49 6.48 2.75
CA THR A 4 -16.68 5.26 2.74
C THR A 4 -16.33 4.84 4.16
N THR A 5 -15.94 5.78 5.02
CA THR A 5 -15.69 5.53 6.45
C THR A 5 -16.94 5.01 7.16
N CYS A 6 -18.10 5.60 6.87
CA CYS A 6 -19.38 5.16 7.43
C CYS A 6 -19.81 3.75 7.00
N VAL A 7 -19.50 3.37 5.75
CA VAL A 7 -19.71 1.98 5.29
C VAL A 7 -18.85 1.03 6.13
N MET A 8 -17.56 1.33 6.31
CA MET A 8 -16.66 0.46 7.08
C MET A 8 -17.13 0.26 8.53
N ARG A 9 -17.61 1.31 9.20
CA ARG A 9 -18.17 1.21 10.55
C ARG A 9 -19.33 0.21 10.64
N HIS A 10 -20.22 0.19 9.65
CA HIS A 10 -21.35 -0.73 9.62
C HIS A 10 -21.00 -2.12 9.09
N VAL A 11 -19.95 -2.24 8.27
CA VAL A 11 -19.42 -3.54 7.84
C VAL A 11 -18.86 -4.32 9.04
N GLU A 12 -18.12 -3.66 9.95
CA GLU A 12 -17.61 -4.30 11.18
C GLU A 12 -18.73 -4.87 12.06
N GLU A 13 -19.87 -4.18 12.13
CA GLU A 13 -21.08 -4.65 12.81
C GLU A 13 -21.77 -5.83 12.08
N THR A 14 -21.42 -6.07 10.80
CA THR A 14 -22.12 -7.00 9.89
C THR A 14 -21.18 -8.05 9.28
N LEU A 15 -19.97 -8.24 9.81
CA LEU A 15 -18.97 -9.18 9.27
C LEU A 15 -19.47 -10.64 9.22
N ASP A 16 -20.46 -11.00 10.04
CA ASP A 16 -21.15 -12.29 9.98
C ASP A 16 -22.02 -12.49 8.72
N ARG A 17 -22.22 -11.45 7.91
CA ARG A 17 -23.12 -11.43 6.74
C ARG A 17 -22.46 -11.13 5.41
N CYS A 18 -21.13 -10.98 5.37
CA CYS A 18 -20.37 -10.79 4.13
C CYS A 18 -19.75 -12.14 3.68
N PRO A 19 -20.51 -13.05 3.04
CA PRO A 19 -19.95 -14.27 2.50
C PRO A 19 -18.90 -13.92 1.44
N GLY A 20 -17.74 -14.57 1.55
CA GLY A 20 -16.58 -14.36 0.69
C GLY A 20 -16.91 -14.35 -0.81
N ARG A 21 -17.02 -13.14 -1.37
CA ARG A 21 -16.80 -12.73 -2.76
C ARG A 21 -17.31 -11.31 -2.86
N SER A 22 -16.46 -10.34 -2.52
CA SER A 22 -16.74 -8.96 -2.93
C SER A 22 -16.08 -8.74 -4.29
N PRO A 23 -16.81 -8.77 -5.43
CA PRO A 23 -16.39 -7.96 -6.55
C PRO A 23 -16.31 -6.52 -6.05
N ALA A 24 -15.11 -5.95 -6.08
CA ALA A 24 -14.92 -4.53 -5.87
C ALA A 24 -16.02 -3.78 -6.63
N CYS A 25 -16.72 -2.89 -5.93
CA CYS A 25 -17.76 -2.07 -6.53
C CYS A 25 -17.20 -1.40 -7.77
N PRO A 26 -17.83 -1.58 -8.94
CA PRO A 26 -17.27 -1.08 -10.18
C PRO A 26 -17.14 0.45 -10.08
N THR A 27 -15.96 0.99 -10.34
CA THR A 27 -15.74 2.44 -10.37
C THR A 27 -16.50 3.03 -11.56
N TYR A 28 -17.56 3.79 -11.27
CA TYR A 28 -18.43 4.44 -12.26
C TYR A 28 -18.58 5.95 -11.91
N PRO A 29 -19.02 6.79 -12.87
CA PRO A 29 -19.03 8.25 -12.73
C PRO A 29 -19.91 8.80 -11.60
N ASP A 30 -20.80 7.99 -11.01
CA ASP A 30 -21.55 8.33 -9.80
C ASP A 30 -21.18 7.38 -8.63
N PRO A 31 -20.20 7.75 -7.79
CA PRO A 31 -19.80 6.99 -6.62
C PRO A 31 -20.92 6.84 -5.57
N HIS A 32 -21.90 7.75 -5.53
CA HIS A 32 -23.01 7.67 -4.59
C HIS A 32 -24.00 6.58 -5.00
N HIS A 33 -24.43 6.58 -6.26
CA HIS A 33 -25.35 5.57 -6.78
C HIS A 33 -24.75 4.16 -6.71
N VAL A 34 -23.51 4.01 -7.15
CA VAL A 34 -22.80 2.72 -7.10
C VAL A 34 -22.58 2.27 -5.66
N GLY A 35 -22.17 3.20 -4.79
CA GLY A 35 -21.96 2.92 -3.37
C GLY A 35 -23.22 2.37 -2.73
N ARG A 36 -24.39 2.93 -3.06
CA ARG A 36 -25.69 2.45 -2.60
C ARG A 36 -25.97 1.03 -3.05
N LEU A 37 -25.89 0.78 -4.36
CA LEU A 37 -26.14 -0.55 -4.93
C LEU A 37 -25.26 -1.62 -4.29
N CYS A 38 -24.00 -1.28 -4.02
CA CYS A 38 -23.08 -2.19 -3.36
C CYS A 38 -23.45 -2.48 -1.91
N VAL A 39 -23.68 -1.43 -1.11
CA VAL A 39 -24.06 -1.56 0.30
C VAL A 39 -25.32 -2.42 0.41
N GLU A 40 -26.34 -2.15 -0.41
CA GLU A 40 -27.58 -2.92 -0.44
C GLU A 40 -27.35 -4.37 -0.91
N LYS A 41 -26.50 -4.60 -1.93
CA LYS A 41 -26.14 -5.94 -2.42
C LYS A 41 -25.50 -6.81 -1.34
N TYR A 42 -24.72 -6.22 -0.44
CA TYR A 42 -24.09 -6.94 0.68
C TYR A 42 -24.94 -6.95 1.95
N GLY A 43 -26.22 -6.58 1.86
CA GLY A 43 -27.18 -6.71 2.95
C GLY A 43 -27.06 -5.63 4.02
N LEU A 44 -26.39 -4.51 3.72
CA LEU A 44 -26.35 -3.32 4.55
C LEU A 44 -27.47 -2.36 4.14
N GLU A 45 -28.10 -1.73 5.13
CA GLU A 45 -29.15 -0.75 4.88
C GLU A 45 -28.55 0.63 4.60
N TRP A 46 -28.76 1.13 3.39
CA TRP A 46 -28.21 2.42 2.95
C TRP A 46 -28.57 3.59 3.87
N HIS A 47 -29.76 3.57 4.47
CA HIS A 47 -30.21 4.64 5.37
C HIS A 47 -29.32 4.78 6.62
N LEU A 48 -28.73 3.68 7.12
CA LEU A 48 -27.80 3.70 8.25
C LEU A 48 -26.50 4.41 7.87
N VAL A 49 -26.01 4.12 6.65
CA VAL A 49 -24.84 4.80 6.07
C VAL A 49 -25.13 6.30 5.88
N ASP A 50 -26.27 6.67 5.30
CA ASP A 50 -26.66 8.08 5.11
C ASP A 50 -26.77 8.84 6.44
N LYS A 51 -27.36 8.22 7.48
CA LYS A 51 -27.43 8.81 8.82
C LYS A 51 -26.04 9.04 9.42
N CYS A 52 -25.11 8.12 9.18
CA CYS A 52 -23.73 8.23 9.66
C CYS A 52 -22.98 9.41 9.01
N VAL A 53 -23.27 9.79 7.77
CA VAL A 53 -22.54 10.84 7.03
C VAL A 53 -22.66 12.25 7.66
N THR A 54 -23.46 12.38 8.71
CA THR A 54 -23.61 13.59 9.55
C THR A 54 -22.38 13.82 10.45
N GLU A 55 -22.56 14.35 11.67
CA GLU A 55 -21.47 14.64 12.61
C GLU A 55 -20.67 13.40 13.01
N GLN A 56 -21.32 12.23 13.08
CA GLN A 56 -20.63 10.97 13.40
C GLN A 56 -19.56 10.63 12.35
N GLY A 57 -19.88 10.77 11.07
CA GLY A 57 -18.95 10.52 9.97
C GLY A 57 -17.75 11.47 10.00
N LYS A 58 -17.95 12.72 10.40
CA LYS A 58 -16.86 13.70 10.56
C LYS A 58 -15.91 13.28 11.68
N LEU A 59 -16.45 12.83 12.82
CA LEU A 59 -15.64 12.33 13.94
C LEU A 59 -14.83 11.08 13.55
N LEU A 60 -15.44 10.15 12.81
CA LEU A 60 -14.73 8.98 12.31
C LEU A 60 -13.60 9.35 11.35
N MET A 61 -13.82 10.30 10.43
CA MET A 61 -12.74 10.78 9.56
C MET A 61 -11.62 11.47 10.36
N LEU A 62 -11.96 12.23 11.39
CA LEU A 62 -10.97 12.86 12.25
C LEU A 62 -10.11 11.80 12.95
N ASP A 63 -10.74 10.73 13.45
CA ASP A 63 -10.03 9.62 14.07
C ASP A 63 -9.11 8.89 13.08
N MET A 64 -9.62 8.57 11.89
CA MET A 64 -8.80 8.00 10.81
C MET A 64 -7.62 8.91 10.42
N GLY A 65 -7.83 10.22 10.41
CA GLY A 65 -6.77 11.21 10.17
C GLY A 65 -5.69 11.17 11.23
N LYS A 66 -6.07 11.13 12.52
CA LYS A 66 -5.14 10.99 13.65
C LYS A 66 -4.36 9.68 13.59
N GLN A 67 -5.05 8.57 13.31
CA GLN A 67 -4.42 7.27 13.16
C GLN A 67 -3.39 7.28 12.01
N THR A 68 -3.78 7.80 10.84
CA THR A 68 -2.87 7.91 9.69
C THR A 68 -1.66 8.78 10.03
N TRP A 69 -1.87 9.92 10.68
CA TRP A 69 -0.79 10.81 11.10
C TRP A 69 0.16 10.13 12.09
N SER A 70 -0.35 9.36 13.04
CA SER A 70 0.48 8.62 14.01
C SER A 70 1.40 7.59 13.35
N ILE A 71 1.03 7.09 12.17
CA ILE A 71 1.74 6.05 11.43
C ILE A 71 2.83 6.64 10.54
N THR A 72 2.56 7.78 9.89
CA THR A 72 3.47 8.32 8.86
C THR A 72 4.14 9.64 9.23
N GLY A 73 3.63 10.37 10.22
CA GLY A 73 4.08 11.73 10.58
C GLY A 73 3.72 12.81 9.55
N SER A 74 3.71 12.48 8.27
CA SER A 74 3.16 13.27 7.16
C SER A 74 2.69 12.32 6.05
N VAL A 75 1.64 12.70 5.32
CA VAL A 75 1.15 11.93 4.16
C VAL A 75 1.42 12.74 2.90
N ASN A 76 2.43 12.33 2.12
CA ASN A 76 2.82 13.02 0.88
C ASN A 76 2.27 12.32 -0.37
N SER A 77 1.84 11.07 -0.24
CA SER A 77 1.27 10.26 -1.33
C SER A 77 0.40 9.13 -0.78
N VAL A 78 -0.48 8.62 -1.62
CA VAL A 78 -1.32 7.43 -1.38
C VAL A 78 -1.21 6.49 -2.60
N PRO A 79 -1.41 5.17 -2.44
CA PRO A 79 -1.73 4.44 -1.21
C PRO A 79 -0.52 4.28 -0.28
N LEU A 80 -0.81 4.14 1.02
CA LEU A 80 0.17 3.82 2.07
C LEU A 80 -0.05 2.38 2.53
N ILE A 81 0.96 1.51 2.35
CA ILE A 81 0.83 0.09 2.64
C ILE A 81 1.86 -0.33 3.69
N ARG A 82 1.40 -0.96 4.78
CA ARG A 82 2.28 -1.51 5.82
C ARG A 82 2.20 -3.03 5.81
N VAL A 83 3.35 -3.70 5.70
CA VAL A 83 3.44 -5.17 5.71
C VAL A 83 4.29 -5.59 6.90
N GLN A 84 3.71 -6.32 7.86
CA GLN A 84 4.39 -6.77 9.09
C GLN A 84 5.09 -5.63 9.85
N GLY A 85 4.49 -4.44 9.87
CA GLY A 85 5.06 -3.27 10.54
C GLY A 85 5.99 -2.42 9.67
N GLU A 86 6.47 -2.92 8.53
CA GLU A 86 7.37 -2.20 7.62
C GLU A 86 6.59 -1.35 6.60
N MET A 87 7.12 -0.15 6.32
CA MET A 87 6.52 0.82 5.40
C MET A 87 7.58 1.49 4.52
N SER A 88 8.74 0.84 4.33
CA SER A 88 9.85 1.39 3.54
C SER A 88 9.43 1.65 2.09
N HIS A 89 10.20 2.47 1.37
CA HIS A 89 9.95 2.74 -0.04
C HIS A 89 9.87 1.46 -0.89
N VAL A 90 10.77 0.50 -0.63
CA VAL A 90 10.76 -0.82 -1.31
C VAL A 90 9.42 -1.53 -1.06
N ILE A 91 8.92 -1.53 0.17
CA ILE A 91 7.62 -2.12 0.49
C ILE A 91 6.47 -1.40 -0.20
N GLN A 92 6.50 -0.06 -0.27
CA GLN A 92 5.48 0.66 -1.03
C GLN A 92 5.46 0.25 -2.50
N VAL A 93 6.62 0.20 -3.15
CA VAL A 93 6.72 -0.15 -4.57
C VAL A 93 6.31 -1.61 -4.81
N GLU A 94 6.85 -2.55 -4.05
CA GLU A 94 6.53 -3.99 -4.20
C GLU A 94 5.06 -4.27 -3.89
N ALA A 95 4.51 -3.67 -2.83
CA ALA A 95 3.12 -3.85 -2.46
C ALA A 95 2.16 -3.26 -3.51
N GLN A 96 2.49 -2.09 -4.07
CA GLN A 96 1.67 -1.49 -5.12
C GLN A 96 1.77 -2.25 -6.46
N THR A 97 2.88 -2.95 -6.69
CA THR A 97 3.11 -3.72 -7.92
C THR A 97 2.51 -5.13 -7.85
N ASP A 98 2.82 -5.88 -6.78
CA ASP A 98 2.34 -7.24 -6.56
C ASP A 98 2.31 -7.59 -5.06
N LEU A 99 1.30 -7.03 -4.36
CA LEU A 99 1.06 -7.31 -2.95
C LEU A 99 0.96 -8.82 -2.65
N LEU A 100 0.33 -9.59 -3.54
CA LEU A 100 0.13 -11.02 -3.31
C LEU A 100 1.47 -11.76 -3.28
N SER A 101 2.38 -11.48 -4.22
CA SER A 101 3.73 -12.08 -4.19
C SER A 101 4.53 -11.65 -2.96
N LEU A 102 4.44 -10.37 -2.57
CA LEU A 102 5.10 -9.85 -1.36
C LEU A 102 4.62 -10.58 -0.09
N ILE A 103 3.30 -10.78 0.06
CA ILE A 103 2.73 -11.52 1.19
C ILE A 103 3.12 -13.00 1.14
N CYS A 104 3.03 -13.64 -0.03
CA CYS A 104 3.40 -15.04 -0.23
C CYS A 104 4.88 -15.34 0.06
N ALA A 105 5.77 -14.35 -0.03
CA ALA A 105 7.18 -14.47 0.35
C ALA A 105 7.39 -14.42 1.88
N ARG A 106 6.46 -13.80 2.62
CA ARG A 106 6.58 -13.56 4.08
C ARG A 106 5.73 -14.51 4.93
N LEU A 107 4.86 -15.30 4.32
CA LEU A 107 4.06 -16.33 5.00
C LEU A 107 4.90 -17.59 5.25
N GLN A 108 4.93 -18.06 6.50
CA GLN A 108 5.58 -19.33 6.87
C GLN A 108 4.84 -20.54 6.27
N ASN A 109 3.51 -20.52 6.28
CA ASN A 109 2.66 -21.55 5.68
C ASN A 109 2.07 -21.04 4.37
N ARG A 110 2.48 -21.59 3.22
CA ARG A 110 2.04 -21.11 1.90
C ARG A 110 0.69 -21.69 1.50
N PRO A 111 -0.38 -20.88 1.38
CA PRO A 111 -1.65 -21.33 0.86
C PRO A 111 -1.57 -21.62 -0.66
N PRO A 112 -2.54 -22.37 -1.22
CA PRO A 112 -2.60 -22.65 -2.66
C PRO A 112 -2.56 -21.40 -3.55
N ALA A 113 -3.11 -20.27 -3.08
CA ALA A 113 -3.05 -18.99 -3.79
C ALA A 113 -1.62 -18.47 -4.04
N CYS A 114 -0.62 -18.98 -3.31
CA CYS A 114 0.79 -18.65 -3.47
C CYS A 114 1.56 -19.60 -4.40
N GLN A 115 0.92 -20.61 -4.98
CA GLN A 115 1.57 -21.56 -5.87
C GLN A 115 2.12 -20.86 -7.13
N GLY A 116 3.32 -21.26 -7.57
CA GLY A 116 3.98 -20.68 -8.75
C GLY A 116 4.68 -19.33 -8.53
N ARG A 117 4.48 -18.69 -7.37
CA ARG A 117 5.12 -17.41 -7.02
C ARG A 117 6.41 -17.68 -6.23
N ARG A 118 7.54 -17.83 -6.93
CA ARG A 118 8.86 -18.06 -6.30
C ARG A 118 9.37 -16.77 -5.63
N ASN A 119 10.19 -16.94 -4.58
CA ASN A 119 10.79 -15.87 -3.77
C ASN A 119 11.57 -14.88 -4.64
N ALA A 120 10.95 -13.77 -5.06
CA ALA A 120 11.65 -12.68 -5.75
C ALA A 120 12.67 -11.96 -4.84
N THR A 121 12.68 -12.25 -3.54
CA THR A 121 13.41 -11.44 -2.55
C THR A 121 14.64 -12.12 -1.94
N GLN A 122 15.10 -13.26 -2.45
CA GLN A 122 16.39 -13.85 -2.02
C GLN A 122 17.59 -13.46 -2.91
N GLY A 123 17.36 -12.84 -4.07
CA GLY A 123 18.45 -12.40 -4.96
C GLY A 123 19.08 -11.04 -4.63
N ALA A 124 18.46 -10.23 -3.75
CA ALA A 124 18.93 -8.87 -3.46
C ALA A 124 19.63 -8.71 -2.09
N LEU A 125 19.73 -9.78 -1.29
CA LEU A 125 20.31 -9.73 0.06
C LEU A 125 21.54 -10.64 0.25
N THR A 126 22.01 -11.32 -0.80
CA THR A 126 23.25 -12.10 -0.76
C THR A 126 24.09 -11.89 -2.03
N SER A 127 24.63 -10.68 -2.17
CA SER A 127 25.88 -10.47 -2.90
C SER A 127 26.89 -9.91 -1.91
N ASN A 128 27.38 -10.78 -1.03
CA ASN A 128 28.70 -10.61 -0.42
C ASN A 128 29.73 -11.12 -1.43
N ASP A 129 29.90 -10.38 -2.53
CA ASP A 129 31.07 -10.58 -3.37
C ASP A 129 32.21 -9.79 -2.75
N THR A 130 32.95 -10.52 -1.91
CA THR A 130 34.31 -10.16 -1.55
C THR A 130 35.15 -10.33 -2.81
N GLU A 131 35.08 -9.37 -3.72
CA GLU A 131 35.97 -9.32 -4.88
C GLU A 131 36.98 -8.19 -4.65
N THR A 132 38.17 -8.62 -4.21
CA THR A 132 39.37 -7.79 -4.20
C THR A 132 39.72 -7.54 -5.66
N THR A 133 39.56 -6.32 -6.17
CA THR A 133 40.13 -5.94 -7.47
C THR A 133 40.60 -4.50 -7.43
N GLU A 134 41.82 -4.34 -7.93
CA GLU A 134 42.72 -3.21 -7.84
C GLU A 134 42.13 -1.88 -8.33
N ALA A 135 42.54 -0.81 -7.66
CA ALA A 135 42.29 0.56 -8.11
C ALA A 135 43.02 0.84 -9.44
N PRO A 136 42.35 1.41 -10.45
CA PRO A 136 43.06 1.92 -11.62
C PRO A 136 43.70 3.27 -11.28
N SER A 137 45.04 3.25 -11.23
CA SER A 137 45.94 4.40 -11.23
C SER A 137 45.57 5.40 -12.33
N ARG A 138 45.16 6.62 -11.96
CA ARG A 138 45.14 7.77 -12.87
C ARG A 138 46.54 8.37 -12.93
N THR A 139 47.31 7.95 -13.93
CA THR A 139 48.45 8.71 -14.44
C THR A 139 47.94 9.63 -15.55
N THR A 140 47.80 10.92 -15.25
CA THR A 140 47.70 11.96 -16.29
C THR A 140 48.89 12.89 -16.12
N SER A 141 49.79 12.78 -17.11
CA SER A 141 51.01 13.55 -17.25
C SER A 141 50.70 15.04 -17.40
N ALA A 142 51.37 15.85 -16.59
CA ALA A 142 51.49 17.28 -16.80
C ALA A 142 52.30 17.56 -18.08
N ALA A 143 51.86 18.53 -18.87
CA ALA A 143 52.68 19.22 -19.87
C ALA A 143 52.67 20.72 -19.54
N ALA A 144 53.87 21.30 -19.58
CA ALA A 144 54.30 22.55 -18.94
C ALA A 144 53.80 23.84 -19.63
N PRO A 145 54.02 25.03 -19.02
CA PRO A 145 53.47 26.31 -19.47
C PRO A 145 54.39 27.04 -20.45
N SER A 146 53.83 27.96 -21.25
CA SER A 146 54.59 28.96 -22.00
C SER A 146 53.87 30.31 -21.99
N ALA A 147 54.63 31.34 -21.64
CA ALA A 147 54.22 32.73 -21.41
C ALA A 147 54.19 33.58 -22.69
N GLY A 148 53.45 34.70 -22.61
CA GLY A 148 53.80 35.98 -23.26
C GLY A 148 53.19 36.24 -24.65
N TYR A 149 52.29 37.22 -24.74
CA TYR A 149 52.56 38.58 -25.25
C TYR A 149 51.45 39.53 -24.77
#